data_AF-A0A432SA28-F1
#
_entry.id   AF-A0A432SA28-F1
#
_cell.length_a   1.000
_cell.length_b   1.000
_cell.length_c   1.000
_cell.angle_alpha   90.00
_cell.angle_beta   90.00
_cell.angle_gamma   90.00
#
_symmetry.space_group_name_H-M   'P 1'
#
loop_
_entity.id
_entity.type
_entity.pdbx_description
1 polymer ?
#
loop_
_entity_poly.entity_id
_entity_poly.type
_entity_poly.pdbx_seq_one_letter_code
_entity_poly.pdbx_strand_id
1 'polypeptide(L)'
;MEEQNFDERNPFELKAYPFAIVGFFITDKAPQDSFREELSVEEMEEIQSLIKKYIFKEGTDIVIAPFIVPPDQVDETLRQLAEQVFRGENEE
;
A
#
# COMPACT_ATOMS: atom_id res chain seq x y z
N MET A 1 -31.69 33.73 17.91
CA MET A 1 -31.50 32.38 17.35
C MET A 1 -30.10 32.41 16.79
N GLU A 2 -29.14 31.86 17.52
CA GLU A 2 -27.78 31.70 17.03
C GLU A 2 -27.75 30.39 16.25
N GLU A 3 -27.48 30.47 14.96
CA GLU A 3 -27.19 29.31 14.12
C GLU A 3 -25.85 28.74 14.62
N GLN A 4 -25.95 27.66 15.40
CA GLN A 4 -24.80 26.80 15.68
C GLN A 4 -24.41 26.14 14.35
N ASN A 5 -23.33 26.63 13.76
CA ASN A 5 -22.57 25.87 12.77
C ASN A 5 -22.01 24.64 13.50
N PHE A 6 -22.81 23.57 13.53
CA PHE A 6 -22.30 22.23 13.72
C PHE A 6 -21.45 21.91 12.50
N ASP A 7 -20.14 22.13 12.65
CA ASP A 7 -19.15 21.48 11.82
C ASP A 7 -19.25 19.97 12.07
N GLU A 8 -20.18 19.31 11.36
CA GLU A 8 -20.32 17.85 11.28
C GLU A 8 -19.12 17.25 10.52
N ARG A 9 -17.91 17.43 11.07
CA ARG A 9 -16.76 16.62 10.66
C ARG A 9 -17.06 15.18 11.04
N ASN A 10 -17.55 14.43 10.06
CA ASN A 10 -17.78 13.00 10.14
C ASN A 10 -16.53 12.33 10.77
N PRO A 11 -16.61 11.75 11.98
CA PRO A 11 -15.43 11.25 12.68
C PRO A 11 -14.80 10.01 12.00
N PHE A 12 -15.41 9.52 10.92
CA PHE A 12 -15.00 8.33 10.17
C PHE A 12 -14.86 8.63 8.68
N GLU A 13 -14.19 9.72 8.32
CA GLU A 13 -13.66 9.82 6.97
C GLU A 13 -12.72 8.65 6.70
N LEU A 14 -13.02 7.85 5.67
CA LEU A 14 -12.18 6.74 5.24
C LEU A 14 -10.88 7.33 4.67
N LYS A 15 -9.76 7.10 5.37
CA LYS A 15 -8.45 7.58 4.97
C LYS A 15 -7.61 6.45 4.40
N ALA A 16 -6.99 6.68 3.25
CA ALA A 16 -6.05 5.77 2.64
C ALA A 16 -4.62 6.10 3.12
N TYR A 17 -3.91 5.11 3.65
CA TYR A 17 -2.51 5.26 4.04
C TYR A 17 -1.67 4.27 3.23
N PRO A 18 -0.62 4.73 2.51
CA PRO A 18 0.29 3.83 1.84
C PRO A 18 1.14 3.09 2.87
N PHE A 19 1.42 1.83 2.59
CA PHE A 19 2.36 1.02 3.36
C PHE A 19 3.21 0.19 2.40
N ALA A 20 4.41 -0.15 2.84
CA ALA A 20 5.32 -1.05 2.11
C ALA A 20 5.74 -2.19 3.04
N ILE A 21 5.87 -3.39 2.48
CA ILE A 21 6.45 -4.54 3.17
C ILE A 21 7.86 -4.74 2.60
N VAL A 22 8.86 -4.67 3.48
CA VAL A 22 10.27 -4.88 3.11
C VAL A 22 10.73 -6.22 3.66
N GLY A 23 11.32 -7.04 2.79
CA GLY A 23 11.86 -8.34 3.14
C GLY A 23 13.23 -8.57 2.52
N PHE A 24 13.98 -9.52 3.08
CA PHE A 24 15.25 -9.97 2.53
C PHE A 24 15.15 -11.45 2.19
N PHE A 25 15.72 -11.83 1.06
CA PHE A 25 15.89 -13.22 0.65
C PHE A 25 17.35 -13.45 0.25
N ILE A 26 17.82 -14.69 0.39
CA ILE A 26 19.17 -15.10 0.02
C ILE A 26 19.03 -16.17 -1.05
N THR A 27 19.76 -15.99 -2.14
CA THR A 27 19.75 -16.91 -3.29
C THR A 27 21.08 -16.85 -4.02
N ASP A 28 21.38 -17.92 -4.76
CA ASP A 28 22.47 -18.01 -5.73
C ASP A 28 22.04 -17.60 -7.15
N LYS A 29 20.74 -17.32 -7.35
CA LYS A 29 20.15 -16.89 -8.62
C LYS A 29 20.19 -15.36 -8.78
N ALA A 30 20.08 -14.89 -10.02
CA ALA A 30 19.85 -13.46 -10.27
C ALA A 30 18.44 -13.04 -9.81
N PRO A 31 18.21 -11.76 -9.45
CA PRO A 31 16.92 -11.29 -8.95
C PRO A 31 15.74 -11.67 -9.85
N GLN A 32 15.84 -11.44 -11.16
CA GLN A 32 14.79 -11.78 -12.12
C GLN A 32 14.44 -13.28 -12.15
N ASP A 33 15.42 -14.15 -11.87
CA ASP A 33 15.22 -15.60 -11.83
C ASP A 33 14.77 -16.10 -10.44
N SER A 34 14.66 -15.18 -9.48
CA SER A 34 14.30 -15.46 -8.09
C SER A 34 12.84 -15.14 -7.78
N PHE A 35 12.22 -14.30 -8.59
CA PHE A 35 10.81 -13.93 -8.45
C PHE A 35 9.95 -14.69 -9.45
N ARG A 36 8.73 -15.05 -9.04
CA ARG A 36 7.71 -15.52 -9.99
C ARG A 36 7.23 -14.31 -10.79
N GLU A 37 7.36 -14.38 -12.11
CA GLU A 37 6.95 -13.31 -13.02
C GLU A 37 5.42 -13.23 -13.19
N GLU A 38 4.73 -14.35 -12.97
CA GLU A 38 3.29 -14.47 -13.11
C GLU A 38 2.66 -14.92 -11.78
N LEU A 39 1.88 -14.02 -11.19
CA LEU A 39 0.98 -14.28 -10.07
C LEU A 39 -0.45 -14.16 -10.56
N SER A 40 -1.27 -15.18 -10.33
CA SER A 40 -2.69 -15.10 -10.67
C SER A 40 -3.43 -14.14 -9.73
N VAL A 41 -4.63 -13.71 -10.13
CA VAL A 41 -5.49 -12.87 -9.28
C VAL A 41 -5.83 -13.59 -7.98
N GLU A 42 -6.15 -14.89 -8.05
CA GLU A 42 -6.48 -15.72 -6.89
C GLU A 42 -5.29 -15.85 -5.92
N GLU A 43 -4.08 -16.05 -6.44
CA GLU A 43 -2.86 -16.10 -5.62
C GLU A 43 -2.59 -14.75 -4.95
N MET A 44 -2.81 -13.64 -5.65
CA MET A 44 -2.69 -12.29 -5.08
C MET A 44 -3.72 -12.01 -4.00
N GLU A 45 -4.97 -12.45 -4.17
CA GLU A 45 -6.02 -12.35 -3.15
C GLU A 45 -5.66 -13.17 -1.89
N GLU A 46 -5.09 -14.35 -2.06
CA GLU A 46 -4.63 -15.18 -0.94
C GLU A 46 -3.51 -14.49 -0.16
N ILE A 47 -2.51 -13.92 -0.85
CA ILE A 47 -1.42 -13.18 -0.21
C ILE A 47 -1.97 -11.96 0.55
N GLN A 48 -2.89 -11.20 -0.04
CA GLN A 48 -3.54 -10.06 0.62
C GLN A 48 -4.33 -10.48 1.84
N SER A 49 -5.09 -11.58 1.75
CA SER A 49 -5.84 -12.13 2.89
C SER A 49 -4.90 -12.49 4.05
N LEU A 50 -3.76 -13.12 3.76
CA LEU A 50 -2.76 -13.45 4.77
C LEU A 50 -2.15 -12.21 5.42
N ILE A 51 -1.76 -11.20 4.62
CA ILE A 51 -1.20 -9.94 5.13
C ILE A 51 -2.23 -9.23 6.01
N LYS A 52 -3.47 -9.10 5.53
CA LYS A 52 -4.58 -8.48 6.28
C LYS A 52 -4.80 -9.16 7.62
N LYS A 53 -4.80 -10.50 7.63
CA LYS A 53 -5.01 -11.31 8.84
C LYS A 53 -3.91 -11.14 9.89
N TYR A 54 -2.64 -11.04 9.49
CA TYR A 54 -1.51 -11.08 10.43
C TYR A 54 -0.92 -9.73 10.77
N ILE A 55 -1.02 -8.74 9.88
CA ILE A 55 -0.38 -7.43 10.06
C ILE A 55 -1.38 -6.38 10.52
N PHE A 56 -2.63 -6.44 10.05
CA PHE A 56 -3.61 -5.40 10.26
C PHE A 56 -4.70 -5.81 11.25
N LYS A 57 -5.32 -4.80 11.89
CA LYS A 57 -6.48 -5.02 12.76
C LYS A 57 -7.74 -5.26 11.91
N GLU A 58 -8.72 -5.91 12.52
CA GLU A 58 -10.05 -6.11 11.91
C GLU A 58 -10.63 -4.79 11.39
N GLY A 59 -11.32 -4.86 10.24
CA GLY A 59 -11.89 -3.70 9.55
C GLY A 59 -10.90 -2.93 8.66
N THR A 60 -9.63 -3.33 8.57
CA THR A 60 -8.67 -2.71 7.63
C THR A 60 -8.71 -3.41 6.27
N ASP A 61 -9.00 -2.68 5.21
CA ASP A 61 -8.85 -3.17 3.83
C ASP A 61 -7.48 -2.83 3.28
N ILE A 62 -6.92 -3.74 2.49
CA ILE A 62 -5.63 -3.57 1.85
C ILE A 62 -5.72 -3.98 0.39
N VAL A 63 -4.93 -3.28 -0.43
CA VAL A 63 -4.64 -3.67 -1.80
C VAL A 63 -3.13 -3.64 -1.96
N ILE A 64 -2.55 -4.70 -2.52
CA ILE A 64 -1.12 -4.75 -2.81
C ILE A 64 -0.90 -4.99 -4.31
N ALA A 65 0.12 -4.34 -4.85
CA ALA A 65 0.62 -4.60 -6.21
C ALA A 65 2.09 -5.03 -6.10
N PRO A 66 2.48 -6.14 -6.73
CA PRO A 66 3.85 -6.62 -6.68
C PRO A 66 4.74 -5.76 -7.58
N PHE A 67 5.81 -5.19 -7.02
CA PHE A 67 6.84 -4.48 -7.79
C PHE A 67 8.21 -4.95 -7.33
N ILE A 68 9.09 -5.28 -8.28
CA ILE A 68 10.51 -5.48 -8.02
C ILE A 68 11.18 -4.14 -8.28
N VAL A 69 11.72 -3.53 -7.23
CA VAL A 69 12.41 -2.24 -7.32
C VAL A 69 13.91 -2.47 -7.18
N PRO A 70 14.73 -2.09 -8.17
CA PRO A 70 16.18 -2.11 -8.05
C PRO A 70 16.65 -1.29 -6.84
N PRO A 71 17.72 -1.70 -6.13
CA PRO A 71 18.18 -1.01 -4.92
C PRO A 71 18.45 0.48 -5.11
N ASP A 72 18.98 0.87 -6.27
CA ASP A 72 19.27 2.26 -6.65
C ASP A 72 18.02 3.09 -6.94
N GLN A 73 16.86 2.45 -7.10
CA GLN A 73 15.59 3.08 -7.47
C GLN A 73 14.58 3.12 -6.33
N VAL A 74 14.86 2.50 -5.18
CA VAL A 74 13.93 2.39 -4.05
C VAL A 74 13.41 3.76 -3.60
N ASP A 75 14.30 4.72 -3.38
CA ASP A 75 13.93 6.04 -2.87
C ASP A 75 13.03 6.80 -3.86
N GLU A 76 13.34 6.72 -5.15
CA GLU A 76 12.55 7.38 -6.19
C GLU A 76 11.21 6.68 -6.40
N THR A 77 11.16 5.34 -6.39
CA THR A 77 9.89 4.60 -6.48
C THR A 77 8.98 4.86 -5.28
N LEU A 78 9.54 4.92 -4.07
CA LEU A 78 8.78 5.30 -2.87
C LEU A 78 8.25 6.74 -2.98
N ARG A 79 9.05 7.68 -3.51
CA ARG A 79 8.62 9.06 -3.73
C ARG A 79 7.51 9.14 -4.77
N GLN A 80 7.63 8.43 -5.88
CA GLN A 80 6.61 8.39 -6.93
C GLN A 80 5.30 7.75 -6.43
N LEU A 81 5.39 6.67 -5.64
CA LEU A 81 4.21 6.07 -5.02
C LEU A 81 3.53 7.05 -4.06
N ALA A 82 4.30 7.76 -3.23
CA ALA A 82 3.77 8.78 -2.33
C ALA A 82 3.13 9.94 -3.12
N GLU A 83 3.78 10.43 -4.18
CA GLU A 83 3.22 11.46 -5.05
C GLU A 83 1.92 11.00 -5.71
N GLN A 84 1.83 9.76 -6.20
CA GLN A 84 0.60 9.22 -6.79
C GLN A 84 -0.54 9.06 -5.78
N VAL A 85 -0.23 8.63 -4.56
CA VAL A 85 -1.24 8.40 -3.50
C VAL A 85 -1.70 9.72 -2.87
N PHE A 86 -0.81 10.70 -2.70
CA PHE A 86 -1.09 11.92 -1.93
C PHE A 86 -1.21 13.22 -2.76
N ARG A 87 -1.03 13.18 -4.08
CA ARG A 87 -1.21 14.38 -4.92
C ARG A 87 -2.62 14.95 -4.89
N GLY A 88 -3.63 14.14 -4.56
CA GLY A 88 -5.02 14.60 -4.42
C GLY A 88 -5.36 15.28 -3.08
N GLU A 89 -4.47 15.25 -2.09
CA GLU A 89 -4.75 15.81 -0.74
C GLU A 89 -4.19 17.23 -0.53
N ASN A 90 -3.51 17.83 -1.52
CA ASN A 90 -2.89 19.16 -1.38
C ASN A 90 -3.29 20.16 -2.49
N GLU A 91 -4.40 19.93 -3.18
CA GLU A 91 -5.03 20.95 -4.06
C GLU A 91 -6.28 21.55 -3.38
N GLU A 92 -6.10 22.18 -2.21
CA GLU A 92 -6.95 23.27 -1.68
C GLU A 92 -6.10 24.33 -0.96
#